data_AF-A0A4R4LRZ6-F1
#
_entry.id   AF-A0A4R4LRZ6-F1
#
_cell.length_a   1.000
_cell.length_b   1.000
_cell.length_c   1.000
_cell.angle_alpha   90.00
_cell.angle_beta   90.00
_cell.angle_gamma   90.00
#
_symmetry.space_group_name_H-M   'P 1'
#
loop_
_entity.id
_entity.type
_entity.pdbx_description
1 polymer ?
#
loop_
_entity_poly.entity_id
_entity_poly.type
_entity_poly.pdbx_seq_one_letter_code
_entity_poly.pdbx_strand_id
1 'polypeptide(L)'
;MVIILTGGGFPFPSPRKESGGRAPTHRRTDMHGFSRAARATSALAAACACTAATGAITAPPGAAAARPPAWCETGGTLSARAMPQKVRIADCDLRGRAIRGPNGLTAVVPADGTSLVAHSLRTRGASGLRILVDEQAGEITITTRGGRVPEGRPRTSRAPQDACKDGTYESEPSTWPKGGTVRWRYHAGRARLPRTAVAKGVANMVNANTDCTDEGRFTPPPDIGERYSGESATGPNVTRDAACGTRDRVNTFGGKAMTGAESDVLAATCIWFVGKRTVETDMALQEHGKRWWSGGLCIPGSYSIEAVVTHEMGHVLGLAHVEGAEHANLTMAPAVAACDNGLATLGKGDYDGLISLYGPR
;
A
#
# COMPACT_ATOMS: atom_id res chain seq x y z
N MET A 1 -12.58 -32.10 -51.65
CA MET A 1 -11.33 -32.82 -51.34
C MET A 1 -11.14 -32.73 -49.83
N VAL A 2 -11.51 -33.79 -49.12
CA VAL A 2 -11.61 -33.87 -47.67
C VAL A 2 -10.40 -34.63 -47.17
N ILE A 3 -9.55 -33.98 -46.37
CA ILE A 3 -8.37 -34.61 -45.75
C ILE A 3 -8.71 -34.83 -44.28
N ILE A 4 -8.91 -36.11 -43.93
CA ILE A 4 -9.03 -36.62 -42.57
C ILE A 4 -7.60 -36.92 -42.09
N LEU A 5 -7.16 -36.28 -41.01
CA LEU A 5 -5.92 -36.65 -40.31
C LEU A 5 -6.28 -37.21 -38.92
N THR A 6 -6.04 -38.51 -38.79
CA THR A 6 -6.13 -39.32 -37.58
C THR A 6 -4.82 -39.28 -36.78
N GLY A 7 -4.95 -39.23 -35.46
CA GLY A 7 -4.21 -40.10 -34.53
C GLY A 7 -2.76 -39.75 -34.20
N GLY A 8 -2.53 -39.32 -32.95
CA GLY A 8 -1.21 -39.26 -32.32
C GLY A 8 -1.33 -39.09 -30.81
N GLY A 9 -1.63 -40.17 -30.11
CA GLY A 9 -1.71 -40.20 -28.64
C GLY A 9 -0.30 -40.23 -28.01
N PHE A 10 -0.05 -39.31 -27.08
CA PHE A 10 1.13 -39.32 -26.22
C PHE A 10 0.77 -39.93 -24.84
N PRO A 11 1.61 -40.80 -24.26
CA PRO A 11 1.34 -41.39 -22.95
C PRO A 11 1.72 -40.43 -21.81
N PHE A 12 0.78 -40.25 -20.88
CA PHE A 12 1.01 -39.66 -19.56
C PHE A 12 1.78 -40.65 -18.66
N PRO A 13 2.81 -40.21 -17.91
CA PRO A 13 3.31 -40.98 -16.78
C PRO A 13 2.44 -40.75 -15.54
N SER A 14 1.84 -41.82 -15.05
CA SER A 14 1.16 -41.91 -13.75
C SER A 14 2.14 -41.88 -12.57
N PRO A 15 1.67 -41.54 -11.35
CA PRO A 15 2.52 -41.17 -10.21
C PRO A 15 3.07 -42.38 -9.47
N ARG A 16 4.33 -42.29 -8.99
CA ARG A 16 4.87 -43.23 -7.99
C ARG A 16 4.22 -42.95 -6.63
N LYS A 17 3.49 -43.95 -6.14
CA LYS A 17 3.16 -44.19 -4.74
C LYS A 17 4.17 -45.16 -4.12
N GLU A 18 4.13 -45.21 -2.79
CA GLU A 18 4.81 -46.12 -1.84
C GLU A 18 6.20 -45.65 -1.40
N SER A 19 6.59 -45.69 -0.11
CA SER A 19 6.00 -46.10 1.17
C SER A 19 7.11 -45.85 2.20
N GLY A 20 6.90 -45.24 3.37
CA GLY A 20 6.46 -45.93 4.57
C GLY A 20 7.56 -46.06 5.64
N GLY A 21 7.24 -45.74 6.90
CA GLY A 21 8.04 -46.00 8.11
C GLY A 21 9.04 -44.89 8.47
N ARG A 22 9.23 -44.46 9.72
CA ARG A 22 8.93 -45.06 11.02
C ARG A 22 9.12 -43.96 12.09
N ALA A 23 8.20 -43.83 13.06
CA ALA A 23 8.43 -43.03 14.26
C ALA A 23 9.33 -43.79 15.26
N PRO A 24 10.02 -43.07 16.16
CA PRO A 24 10.18 -43.57 17.51
C PRO A 24 9.66 -42.58 18.55
N THR A 25 8.84 -43.15 19.42
CA THR A 25 8.41 -42.71 20.74
C THR A 25 9.58 -42.59 21.74
N HIS A 26 9.42 -41.64 22.66
CA HIS A 26 9.92 -41.59 24.04
C HIS A 26 11.42 -41.82 24.30
N ARG A 27 12.07 -40.78 24.85
CA ARG A 27 12.77 -40.93 26.13
C ARG A 27 12.78 -39.63 26.94
N ARG A 28 12.18 -39.76 28.12
CA ARG A 28 12.29 -38.93 29.30
C ARG A 28 13.71 -39.11 29.83
N THR A 29 14.42 -38.03 30.11
CA THR A 29 15.58 -38.02 31.01
C THR A 29 15.50 -36.81 31.91
N ASP A 30 15.93 -37.07 33.12
CA ASP A 30 15.57 -36.42 34.35
C ASP A 30 16.25 -35.08 34.62
N MET A 31 15.66 -34.44 35.63
CA MET A 31 16.19 -33.37 36.44
C MET A 31 17.62 -33.63 36.94
N HIS A 32 18.50 -32.66 36.71
CA HIS A 32 19.45 -32.14 37.69
C HIS A 32 19.47 -30.62 37.45
N GLY A 33 19.15 -29.74 38.40
CA GLY A 33 19.63 -29.74 39.76
C GLY A 33 20.70 -28.65 39.89
N PHE A 34 20.29 -27.38 39.90
CA PHE A 34 21.10 -26.32 40.51
C PHE A 34 20.22 -25.50 41.45
N SER A 35 20.45 -25.78 42.73
CA SER A 35 19.91 -25.06 43.87
C SER A 35 20.68 -23.76 44.09
N ARG A 36 19.90 -22.74 44.49
CA ARG A 36 20.17 -21.74 45.54
C ARG A 36 21.45 -20.90 45.44
N ALA A 37 21.26 -19.58 45.31
CA ALA A 37 21.83 -18.64 46.27
C ALA A 37 21.00 -17.35 46.32
N ALA A 38 20.54 -17.03 47.52
CA ALA A 38 19.84 -15.81 47.89
C ALA A 38 20.83 -14.65 48.12
N ARG A 39 20.44 -13.42 47.76
CA ARG A 39 20.79 -12.13 48.39
C ARG A 39 19.63 -11.18 48.04
N ALA A 40 18.67 -10.83 48.92
CA ALA A 40 18.73 -10.15 50.20
C ALA A 40 19.44 -8.78 50.14
N THR A 41 18.63 -7.74 50.40
CA THR A 41 18.95 -6.37 50.88
C THR A 41 19.72 -5.46 49.90
N SER A 42 19.31 -4.21 49.62
CA SER A 42 18.96 -3.17 50.59
C SER A 42 18.02 -2.11 50.00
N ALA A 43 16.97 -1.76 50.76
CA ALA A 43 16.18 -0.56 50.56
C ALA A 43 16.93 0.63 51.18
N LEU A 44 17.24 1.65 50.38
CA LEU A 44 17.68 2.97 50.85
C LEU A 44 16.47 3.89 50.87
N ALA A 45 15.89 4.05 52.05
CA ALA A 45 14.91 5.10 52.34
C ALA A 45 15.67 6.42 52.55
N ALA A 46 15.69 7.27 51.52
CA ALA A 46 16.11 8.65 51.65
C ALA A 46 14.89 9.50 52.07
N ALA A 47 14.81 9.81 53.37
CA ALA A 47 13.87 10.78 53.90
C ALA A 47 14.31 12.19 53.50
N CYS A 48 13.72 12.72 52.42
CA CYS A 48 13.79 14.14 52.10
C CYS A 48 12.74 14.89 52.92
N ALA A 49 13.20 15.66 53.91
CA ALA A 49 12.40 16.63 54.63
C ALA A 49 11.96 17.75 53.66
N CYS A 50 10.69 17.75 53.26
CA CYS A 50 10.08 18.87 52.55
C CYS A 50 9.49 19.83 53.58
N THR A 51 10.11 21.00 53.74
CA THR A 51 9.54 22.16 54.40
C THR A 51 8.33 22.65 53.58
N ALA A 52 7.13 22.53 54.15
CA ALA A 52 5.90 23.06 53.58
C ALA A 52 5.88 24.59 53.72
N ALA A 53 6.35 25.29 52.68
CA ALA A 53 6.06 26.70 52.49
C ALA A 53 4.67 26.81 51.83
N THR A 54 3.66 27.19 52.63
CA THR A 54 2.31 27.55 52.18
C THR A 54 2.33 28.90 51.46
N GLY A 55 2.94 28.93 50.27
CA GLY A 55 2.79 30.03 49.33
C GLY A 55 1.45 29.88 48.60
N ALA A 56 0.54 30.83 48.77
CA ALA A 56 -0.66 30.94 47.96
C ALA A 56 -0.27 31.21 46.50
N ILE A 57 -0.17 30.15 45.69
CA ILE A 57 0.00 30.26 44.24
C ILE A 57 -1.34 30.76 43.70
N THR A 58 -1.42 32.06 43.45
CA THR A 58 -2.48 32.63 42.63
C THR A 58 -2.31 32.05 41.24
N ALA A 59 -3.21 31.14 40.85
CA ALA A 59 -3.25 30.63 39.49
C ALA A 59 -3.36 31.84 38.54
N PRO A 60 -2.45 31.98 37.56
CA PRO A 60 -2.57 33.06 36.59
C PRO A 60 -3.94 32.96 35.92
N PRO A 61 -4.59 34.09 35.61
CA PRO A 61 -5.89 34.10 34.96
C PRO A 61 -5.84 33.21 33.73
N GLY A 62 -6.68 32.16 33.72
CA GLY A 62 -6.68 31.13 32.70
C GLY A 62 -6.76 31.76 31.32
N ALA A 63 -5.72 31.57 30.52
CA ALA A 63 -5.70 31.99 29.13
C ALA A 63 -6.92 31.36 28.45
N ALA A 64 -7.87 32.20 28.01
CA ALA A 64 -9.04 31.73 27.29
C ALA A 64 -8.57 30.90 26.09
N ALA A 65 -9.05 29.66 25.98
CA ALA A 65 -8.72 28.79 24.88
C ALA A 65 -8.99 29.53 23.56
N ALA A 66 -7.97 29.66 22.72
CA ALA A 66 -8.10 30.30 21.42
C ALA A 66 -9.22 29.59 20.66
N ARG A 67 -10.16 30.36 20.11
CA ARG A 67 -11.21 29.79 19.25
C ARG A 67 -10.56 29.07 18.08
N PRO A 68 -11.01 27.85 17.73
CA PRO A 68 -10.46 27.13 16.60
C PRO A 68 -10.65 27.95 15.31
N PRO A 69 -9.75 27.81 14.33
CA PRO A 69 -9.88 28.47 13.05
C PRO A 69 -11.21 28.11 12.37
N ALA A 70 -11.77 29.03 11.59
CA ALA A 70 -13.04 28.78 10.89
C ALA A 70 -13.01 27.57 9.94
N TRP A 71 -11.84 27.17 9.44
CA TRP A 71 -11.69 25.97 8.61
C TRP A 71 -11.65 24.67 9.43
N CYS A 72 -11.46 24.74 10.75
CA CYS A 72 -11.43 23.62 11.68
C CYS A 72 -12.81 23.37 12.30
N GLU A 73 -13.88 23.36 11.50
CA GLU A 73 -15.22 23.09 12.01
C GLU A 73 -15.33 21.64 12.51
N THR A 74 -16.17 21.42 13.52
CA THR A 74 -16.45 20.09 14.04
C THR A 74 -17.39 19.33 13.10
N GLY A 75 -16.96 18.15 12.64
CA GLY A 75 -17.76 17.27 11.79
C GLY A 75 -17.47 17.41 10.29
N GLY A 76 -18.02 16.48 9.51
CA GLY A 76 -17.85 16.45 8.06
C GLY A 76 -16.43 16.11 7.58
N THR A 77 -16.29 16.04 6.25
CA THR A 77 -15.01 15.88 5.57
C THR A 77 -14.39 17.25 5.32
N LEU A 78 -13.16 17.46 5.76
CA LEU A 78 -12.42 18.70 5.55
C LEU A 78 -11.87 18.76 4.13
N SER A 79 -11.87 19.93 3.51
CA SER A 79 -11.19 20.13 2.23
C SER A 79 -9.74 20.55 2.43
N ALA A 80 -8.80 19.82 1.85
CA ALA A 80 -7.38 20.21 1.84
C ALA A 80 -7.13 21.56 1.15
N ARG A 81 -8.06 22.06 0.32
CA ARG A 81 -7.97 23.39 -0.31
C ARG A 81 -8.36 24.53 0.64
N ALA A 82 -9.14 24.24 1.67
CA ALA A 82 -9.70 25.23 2.58
C ALA A 82 -8.89 25.39 3.87
N MET A 83 -7.81 24.62 4.04
CA MET A 83 -6.97 24.63 5.23
C MET A 83 -5.48 24.77 4.88
N PRO A 84 -4.63 25.19 5.84
CA PRO A 84 -3.19 25.20 5.66
C PRO A 84 -2.66 23.80 5.38
N GLN A 85 -1.57 23.69 4.60
CA GLN A 85 -0.89 22.42 4.40
C GLN A 85 -0.22 21.90 5.67
N LYS A 86 0.20 22.81 6.56
CA LYS A 86 0.82 22.49 7.86
C LYS A 86 -0.09 22.99 8.96
N VAL A 87 -0.61 22.06 9.76
CA VAL A 87 -1.58 22.32 10.83
C VAL A 87 -0.96 21.92 12.15
N ARG A 88 -0.93 22.83 13.13
CA ARG A 88 -0.54 22.50 14.49
C ARG A 88 -1.70 21.77 15.16
N ILE A 89 -1.41 20.64 15.81
CA ILE A 89 -2.41 19.81 16.49
C ILE A 89 -3.12 20.63 17.59
N ALA A 90 -2.41 21.54 18.25
CA ALA A 90 -2.98 22.43 19.26
C ALA A 90 -4.01 23.44 18.70
N ASP A 91 -3.90 23.80 17.42
CA ASP A 91 -4.82 24.75 16.77
C ASP A 91 -6.04 24.00 16.20
N CYS A 92 -5.82 22.80 15.68
CA CYS A 92 -6.84 21.91 15.14
C CYS A 92 -6.34 20.45 15.13
N ASP A 93 -6.88 19.61 16.00
CA ASP A 93 -6.55 18.19 15.97
C ASP A 93 -7.31 17.50 14.82
N LEU A 94 -6.57 17.17 13.76
CA LEU A 94 -7.14 16.51 12.59
C LEU A 94 -7.24 14.99 12.74
N ARG A 95 -6.69 14.41 13.82
CA ARG A 95 -6.68 12.96 14.02
C ARG A 95 -8.11 12.40 14.08
N GLY A 96 -8.33 11.28 13.38
CA GLY A 96 -9.64 10.66 13.22
C GLY A 96 -10.58 11.39 12.25
N ARG A 97 -10.14 12.50 11.64
CA ARG A 97 -10.96 13.27 10.69
C ARG A 97 -10.68 12.87 9.26
N ALA A 98 -11.73 12.92 8.43
CA ALA A 98 -11.61 12.73 6.99
C ALA A 98 -11.15 14.03 6.30
N ILE A 99 -10.14 13.91 5.44
CA ILE A 99 -9.58 14.97 4.62
C ILE A 99 -9.77 14.61 3.15
N ARG A 100 -10.39 15.49 2.38
CA ARG A 100 -10.55 15.39 0.93
C ARG A 100 -9.53 16.25 0.21
N GLY A 101 -8.69 15.62 -0.60
CA GLY A 101 -7.74 16.25 -1.50
C GLY A 101 -8.43 16.97 -2.67
N PRO A 102 -7.69 17.78 -3.43
CA PRO A 102 -8.20 18.57 -4.53
C PRO A 102 -8.74 17.74 -5.71
N ASN A 103 -8.35 16.47 -5.80
CA ASN A 103 -8.72 15.52 -6.85
C ASN A 103 -9.69 14.44 -6.34
N GLY A 104 -10.54 14.80 -5.38
CA GLY A 104 -11.62 13.93 -4.88
C GLY A 104 -11.21 12.85 -3.88
N LEU A 105 -9.95 12.39 -3.91
CA LEU A 105 -9.42 11.38 -2.99
C LEU A 105 -9.54 11.84 -1.54
N THR A 106 -10.07 10.97 -0.69
CA THR A 106 -10.27 11.25 0.74
C THR A 106 -9.40 10.29 1.57
N ALA A 107 -9.01 10.68 2.78
CA ALA A 107 -8.35 9.81 3.73
C ALA A 107 -8.68 10.23 5.17
N VAL A 108 -8.77 9.27 6.07
CA VAL A 108 -8.89 9.56 7.51
C VAL A 108 -7.49 9.74 8.09
N VAL A 109 -7.24 10.87 8.75
CA VAL A 109 -5.98 11.10 9.47
C VAL A 109 -5.86 10.05 10.58
N PRO A 110 -4.78 9.25 10.63
CA PRO A 110 -4.66 8.22 11.64
C PRO A 110 -4.67 8.80 13.05
N ALA A 111 -5.46 8.20 13.94
CA ALA A 111 -5.54 8.62 15.33
C ALA A 111 -4.45 8.00 16.22
N ASP A 112 -3.75 6.99 15.72
CA ASP A 112 -2.70 6.26 16.44
C ASP A 112 -1.29 6.86 16.26
N GLY A 113 -1.21 8.09 15.77
CA GLY A 113 0.05 8.80 15.52
C GLY A 113 0.78 8.34 14.25
N THR A 114 0.26 7.36 13.51
CA THR A 114 0.83 6.98 12.22
C THR A 114 0.59 8.03 11.15
N SER A 115 1.47 8.06 10.15
CA SER A 115 1.27 8.80 8.91
C SER A 115 0.62 7.91 7.86
N LEU A 116 0.07 8.53 6.81
CA LEU A 116 -0.70 7.85 5.78
C LEU A 116 -0.38 8.40 4.39
N VAL A 117 -0.22 7.51 3.42
CA VAL A 117 -0.32 7.82 1.99
C VAL A 117 -1.51 7.06 1.41
N ALA A 118 -2.35 7.77 0.67
CA ALA A 118 -3.48 7.24 -0.07
C ALA A 118 -3.24 7.46 -1.57
N HIS A 119 -3.40 6.41 -2.36
CA HIS A 119 -3.38 6.46 -3.82
C HIS A 119 -4.71 5.98 -4.38
N SER A 120 -5.10 6.53 -5.53
CA SER A 120 -6.14 5.95 -6.37
C SER A 120 -5.69 5.94 -7.83
N LEU A 121 -5.61 4.76 -8.44
CA LEU A 121 -5.47 4.61 -9.89
C LEU A 121 -6.84 4.81 -10.56
N ARG A 122 -6.85 5.59 -11.64
CA ARG A 122 -8.06 5.86 -12.44
C ARG A 122 -7.80 5.57 -13.90
N THR A 123 -8.86 5.56 -14.69
CA THR A 123 -8.78 5.34 -16.14
C THR A 123 -8.10 6.48 -16.91
N ARG A 124 -7.98 7.67 -16.31
CA ARG A 124 -7.45 8.89 -16.96
C ARG A 124 -6.50 9.70 -16.06
N GLY A 125 -5.79 9.02 -15.17
CA GLY A 125 -4.84 9.63 -14.25
C GLY A 125 -4.99 9.06 -12.86
N ALA A 126 -4.32 9.69 -11.90
CA ALA A 126 -4.33 9.21 -10.54
C ALA A 126 -4.44 10.37 -9.56
N SER A 127 -4.67 10.01 -8.31
CA SER A 127 -4.66 10.94 -7.19
C SER A 127 -3.81 10.36 -6.07
N GLY A 128 -3.02 11.22 -5.42
CA GLY A 128 -2.27 10.92 -4.22
C GLY A 128 -2.62 11.91 -3.11
N LEU A 129 -2.81 11.42 -1.89
CA LEU A 129 -2.98 12.23 -0.69
C LEU A 129 -2.07 11.68 0.40
N ARG A 130 -1.16 12.53 0.88
CA ARG A 130 -0.21 12.19 1.92
C ARG A 130 -0.45 13.05 3.14
N ILE A 131 -0.56 12.40 4.29
CA ILE A 131 -0.80 12.96 5.60
C ILE A 131 0.36 12.52 6.49
N LEU A 132 1.21 13.46 6.88
CA LEU A 132 2.28 13.25 7.83
C LEU A 132 1.82 13.71 9.21
N VAL A 133 1.89 12.81 10.18
CA VAL A 133 1.63 13.13 11.59
C VAL A 133 2.97 13.13 12.31
N ASP A 134 3.36 14.29 12.85
CA ASP A 134 4.55 14.48 13.66
C ASP A 134 4.13 14.85 15.08
N GLU A 135 4.03 13.85 15.96
CA GLU A 135 3.63 14.06 17.35
C GLU A 135 4.70 14.80 18.17
N GLN A 136 5.97 14.74 17.75
CA GLN A 136 7.05 15.44 18.45
C GLN A 136 7.02 16.94 18.16
N ALA A 137 6.79 17.31 16.89
CA ALA A 137 6.57 18.69 16.50
C ALA A 137 5.16 19.20 16.87
N GLY A 138 4.21 18.30 17.14
CA GLY A 138 2.81 18.64 17.39
C GLY A 138 2.13 19.14 16.12
N GLU A 139 2.45 18.57 14.96
CA GLU A 139 2.04 19.07 13.64
C GLU A 139 1.55 17.95 12.71
N ILE A 140 0.65 18.32 11.80
CA ILE A 140 0.13 17.47 10.72
C ILE A 140 0.39 18.19 9.40
N THR A 141 1.07 17.51 8.47
CA THR A 141 1.34 18.04 7.12
C THR A 141 0.55 17.28 6.07
N ILE A 142 -0.20 18.00 5.26
CA ILE A 142 -1.04 17.47 4.19
C ILE A 142 -0.43 17.88 2.85
N THR A 143 -0.14 16.89 2.02
CA THR A 143 0.37 17.08 0.66
C THR A 143 -0.45 16.26 -0.31
N THR A 144 -0.68 16.79 -1.50
CA THR A 144 -1.48 16.14 -2.52
C THR A 144 -0.66 16.03 -3.79
N ARG A 145 -0.69 14.86 -4.41
CA ARG A 145 -0.07 14.56 -5.70
C ARG A 145 -1.13 14.08 -6.67
N GLY A 146 -0.78 13.99 -7.95
CA GLY A 146 -1.69 13.56 -9.00
C GLY A 146 -2.24 14.71 -9.82
N GLY A 147 -2.19 14.54 -11.14
CA GLY A 147 -2.93 15.33 -12.11
C GLY A 147 -3.94 14.44 -12.84
N ARG A 148 -5.07 15.02 -13.26
CA ARG A 148 -5.79 14.43 -14.39
C ARG A 148 -4.91 14.59 -15.61
N VAL A 149 -4.74 13.54 -16.41
CA VAL A 149 -4.13 13.70 -17.73
C VAL A 149 -5.00 14.72 -18.48
N PRO A 150 -4.49 15.90 -18.87
CA PRO A 150 -5.32 16.93 -19.46
C PRO A 150 -6.02 16.41 -20.72
N GLU A 151 -7.36 16.43 -20.74
CA GLU A 151 -8.12 16.19 -21.97
C GLU A 151 -8.00 17.42 -22.87
N GLY A 152 -6.92 17.49 -23.64
CA GLY A 152 -6.66 18.59 -24.56
C GLY A 152 -5.37 18.37 -25.34
N ARG A 153 -5.40 18.64 -26.65
CA ARG A 153 -4.27 18.44 -27.59
C ARG A 153 -3.00 19.10 -27.03
N PRO A 154 -1.99 18.34 -26.55
CA PRO A 154 -0.73 18.91 -26.17
C PRO A 154 -0.11 19.49 -27.43
N ARG A 155 0.32 20.76 -27.41
CA ARG A 155 0.89 21.42 -28.60
C ARG A 155 2.19 20.78 -29.08
N THR A 156 2.74 19.82 -28.32
CA THR A 156 3.82 18.90 -28.71
C THR A 156 3.73 17.62 -27.86
N SER A 157 2.83 16.68 -28.14
CA SER A 157 2.85 15.38 -27.46
C SER A 157 4.08 14.60 -27.93
N ARG A 158 5.15 14.58 -27.11
CA ARG A 158 6.25 13.65 -27.32
C ARG A 158 5.69 12.24 -27.20
N ALA A 159 6.07 11.35 -28.11
CA ALA A 159 5.68 9.95 -28.00
C ALA A 159 6.16 9.38 -26.66
N PRO A 160 5.39 8.48 -26.02
CA PRO A 160 5.85 7.74 -24.85
C PRO A 160 7.21 7.11 -25.11
N GLN A 161 8.08 7.18 -24.11
CA GLN A 161 9.37 6.50 -24.14
C GLN A 161 9.15 4.98 -24.09
N ASP A 162 10.13 4.27 -24.64
CA ASP A 162 10.23 2.82 -24.48
C ASP A 162 10.43 2.50 -22.99
N ALA A 163 9.51 1.75 -22.39
CA ALA A 163 9.54 1.42 -20.95
C ALA A 163 10.85 0.75 -20.54
N CYS A 164 11.51 0.03 -21.46
CA CYS A 164 12.77 -0.66 -21.21
C CYS A 164 13.99 0.27 -21.20
N LYS A 165 13.82 1.53 -21.61
CA LYS A 165 14.86 2.57 -21.62
C LYS A 165 14.54 3.73 -20.70
N ASP A 166 13.27 3.90 -20.35
CA ASP A 166 12.80 4.94 -19.46
C ASP A 166 13.21 4.63 -18.01
N GLY A 167 14.25 5.31 -17.52
CA GLY A 167 14.77 5.14 -16.17
C GLY A 167 14.12 6.04 -15.12
N THR A 168 13.06 6.77 -15.47
CA THR A 168 12.41 7.70 -14.52
C THR A 168 11.63 6.93 -13.45
N TYR A 169 11.79 7.33 -12.20
CA TYR A 169 11.00 6.83 -11.08
C TYR A 169 10.80 7.89 -10.02
N GLU A 170 9.77 7.72 -9.21
CA GLU A 170 9.54 8.51 -7.99
C GLU A 170 9.33 7.59 -6.79
N SER A 171 9.61 8.11 -5.59
CA SER A 171 9.47 7.35 -4.34
C SER A 171 8.49 8.01 -3.39
N GLU A 172 7.81 7.16 -2.63
CA GLU A 172 7.02 7.52 -1.47
C GLU A 172 7.91 7.78 -0.25
N PRO A 173 7.40 8.44 0.81
CA PRO A 173 8.19 8.73 2.00
C PRO A 173 8.53 7.52 2.86
N SER A 174 7.89 6.39 2.61
CA SER A 174 8.02 5.19 3.43
C SER A 174 8.28 3.96 2.60
N THR A 175 9.07 3.05 3.16
CA THR A 175 9.37 1.74 2.58
C THR A 175 9.23 0.66 3.63
N TRP A 176 9.08 -0.59 3.16
CA TRP A 176 9.28 -1.73 4.04
C TRP A 176 10.77 -1.89 4.39
N PRO A 177 11.11 -2.54 5.51
CA PRO A 177 12.51 -2.86 5.79
C PRO A 177 13.12 -3.72 4.68
N LYS A 178 14.34 -3.36 4.26
CA LYS A 178 15.18 -4.19 3.37
C LYS A 178 15.33 -5.61 3.94
N GLY A 179 15.29 -6.62 3.07
CA GLY A 179 15.27 -8.04 3.43
C GLY A 179 13.96 -8.50 4.08
N GLY A 180 12.97 -7.60 4.19
CA GLY A 180 11.68 -7.86 4.79
C GLY A 180 10.76 -8.71 3.92
N THR A 181 9.56 -8.98 4.43
CA THR A 181 8.52 -9.68 3.68
C THR A 181 7.17 -9.01 3.91
N VAL A 182 6.54 -8.55 2.83
CA VAL A 182 5.17 -8.05 2.87
C VAL A 182 4.23 -9.24 3.01
N ARG A 183 3.71 -9.46 4.22
CA ARG A 183 2.71 -10.50 4.50
C ARG A 183 1.34 -9.93 4.17
N TRP A 184 0.55 -10.60 3.34
CA TRP A 184 -0.76 -10.09 2.91
C TRP A 184 -1.82 -11.17 2.92
N ARG A 185 -3.07 -10.79 3.18
CA ARG A 185 -4.25 -11.63 3.06
C ARG A 185 -5.05 -11.28 1.82
N TYR A 186 -5.76 -12.25 1.28
CA TYR A 186 -6.59 -12.06 0.11
C TYR A 186 -8.06 -11.89 0.49
N HIS A 187 -8.73 -10.88 -0.08
CA HIS A 187 -10.17 -10.77 0.02
C HIS A 187 -10.80 -10.82 -1.38
N ALA A 188 -11.55 -11.89 -1.66
CA ALA A 188 -12.16 -12.08 -2.97
C ALA A 188 -13.17 -11.00 -3.37
N GLY A 189 -13.75 -10.32 -2.39
CA GLY A 189 -14.84 -9.36 -2.57
C GLY A 189 -16.10 -10.01 -3.13
N ARG A 190 -17.10 -9.20 -3.48
CA ARG A 190 -18.38 -9.71 -4.01
C ARG A 190 -18.26 -10.18 -5.45
N ALA A 191 -17.37 -9.57 -6.23
CA ALA A 191 -17.10 -9.95 -7.60
C ALA A 191 -16.29 -11.25 -7.71
N ARG A 192 -15.80 -11.78 -6.57
CA ARG A 192 -14.97 -12.99 -6.50
C ARG A 192 -13.80 -12.90 -7.47
N LEU A 193 -13.03 -11.82 -7.36
CA LEU A 193 -11.85 -11.66 -8.21
C LEU A 193 -10.95 -12.92 -8.10
N PRO A 194 -10.24 -13.30 -9.17
CA PRO A 194 -9.34 -14.43 -9.12
C PRO A 194 -8.09 -14.10 -8.31
N ARG A 195 -7.90 -14.80 -7.18
CA ARG A 195 -6.70 -14.70 -6.33
C ARG A 195 -5.41 -14.87 -7.12
N THR A 196 -5.40 -15.75 -8.11
CA THR A 196 -4.22 -16.05 -8.94
C THR A 196 -3.74 -14.84 -9.71
N ALA A 197 -4.65 -14.00 -10.22
CA ALA A 197 -4.28 -12.77 -10.93
C ALA A 197 -3.74 -11.71 -9.97
N VAL A 198 -4.32 -11.58 -8.78
CA VAL A 198 -3.81 -10.70 -7.72
C VAL A 198 -2.42 -11.15 -7.27
N ALA A 199 -2.24 -12.44 -6.98
CA ALA A 199 -0.96 -12.99 -6.59
C ALA A 199 0.12 -12.80 -7.68
N LYS A 200 -0.25 -12.93 -8.96
CA LYS A 200 0.66 -12.68 -10.08
C LYS A 200 1.09 -11.21 -10.13
N GLY A 201 0.14 -10.27 -10.00
CA GLY A 201 0.46 -8.85 -9.98
C GLY A 201 1.39 -8.46 -8.82
N VAL A 202 1.17 -9.03 -7.62
CA VAL A 202 2.06 -8.88 -6.46
C VAL A 202 3.45 -9.44 -6.75
N ALA A 203 3.51 -10.64 -7.34
CA ALA A 203 4.77 -11.32 -7.66
C ALA A 203 5.60 -10.57 -8.72
N ASN A 204 4.97 -9.85 -9.65
CA ASN A 204 5.66 -9.09 -10.69
C ASN A 204 6.62 -8.05 -10.09
N MET A 205 6.18 -7.32 -9.06
CA MET A 205 7.01 -6.31 -8.38
C MET A 205 8.17 -6.93 -7.57
N VAL A 206 7.92 -7.93 -6.73
CA VAL A 206 8.97 -8.49 -5.84
C VAL A 206 9.98 -9.41 -6.55
N ASN A 207 9.63 -9.89 -7.75
CA ASN A 207 10.52 -10.72 -8.59
C ASN A 207 11.07 -9.96 -9.79
N ALA A 208 10.72 -8.67 -9.92
CA ALA A 208 11.10 -7.81 -11.04
C ALA A 208 10.77 -8.40 -12.41
N ASN A 209 9.56 -8.96 -12.57
CA ASN A 209 9.11 -9.53 -13.84
C ASN A 209 8.97 -8.41 -14.88
N THR A 210 9.54 -8.62 -16.07
CA THR A 210 9.58 -7.62 -17.14
C THR A 210 9.48 -8.30 -18.50
N ASP A 211 9.06 -7.58 -19.53
CA ASP A 211 9.18 -7.95 -20.94
C ASP A 211 10.39 -7.29 -21.62
N CYS A 212 11.22 -6.56 -20.86
CA CYS A 212 12.43 -5.90 -21.35
C CYS A 212 13.64 -6.81 -21.52
N THR A 213 13.57 -8.07 -21.07
CA THR A 213 14.64 -9.06 -21.13
C THR A 213 14.12 -10.39 -21.65
N ASP A 214 14.97 -11.18 -22.30
CA ASP A 214 14.61 -12.50 -22.81
C ASP A 214 14.26 -13.48 -21.68
N GLU A 215 14.83 -13.28 -20.48
CA GLU A 215 14.53 -14.08 -19.28
C GLU A 215 13.18 -13.74 -18.64
N GLY A 216 12.50 -12.68 -19.10
CA GLY A 216 11.22 -12.23 -18.56
C GLY A 216 11.32 -11.59 -17.16
N ARG A 217 12.52 -11.17 -16.75
CA ARG A 217 12.81 -10.56 -15.44
C ARG A 217 14.10 -9.74 -15.45
N PHE A 218 14.12 -8.66 -14.68
CA PHE A 218 15.36 -7.99 -14.33
C PHE A 218 16.11 -8.80 -13.27
N THR A 219 17.44 -8.80 -13.36
CA THR A 219 18.31 -9.47 -12.39
C THR A 219 19.42 -8.54 -11.92
N PRO A 220 19.73 -8.52 -10.61
CA PRO A 220 19.05 -9.23 -9.51
C PRO A 220 17.68 -8.61 -9.16
N PRO A 221 16.75 -9.36 -8.52
CA PRO A 221 15.50 -8.80 -8.00
C PRO A 221 15.77 -7.90 -6.77
N PRO A 222 14.82 -7.03 -6.39
CA PRO A 222 14.96 -6.20 -5.19
C PRO A 222 14.96 -7.04 -3.91
N ASP A 223 15.68 -6.56 -2.88
CA ASP A 223 15.78 -7.20 -1.56
C ASP A 223 14.54 -6.93 -0.68
N ILE A 224 13.41 -7.44 -1.16
CA ILE A 224 12.11 -7.47 -0.49
C ILE A 224 11.31 -8.68 -0.97
N GLY A 225 10.62 -9.37 -0.07
CA GLY A 225 9.75 -10.50 -0.38
C GLY A 225 8.26 -10.22 -0.21
N GLU A 226 7.43 -11.13 -0.66
CA GLU A 226 6.00 -11.20 -0.35
C GLU A 226 5.66 -12.55 0.30
N ARG A 227 4.58 -12.59 1.08
CA ARG A 227 4.00 -13.84 1.55
C ARG A 227 2.49 -13.77 1.66
N TYR A 228 1.82 -14.51 0.78
CA TYR A 228 0.42 -14.83 0.95
C TYR A 228 0.16 -15.53 2.30
N SER A 229 -0.73 -14.95 3.10
CA SER A 229 -1.01 -15.35 4.49
C SER A 229 -2.45 -15.86 4.68
N GLY A 230 -3.12 -16.24 3.58
CA GLY A 230 -4.46 -16.82 3.59
C GLY A 230 -5.57 -15.83 3.23
N GLU A 231 -6.80 -16.36 3.22
CA GLU A 231 -8.00 -15.60 2.92
C GLU A 231 -8.36 -14.66 4.08
N SER A 232 -9.03 -13.56 3.77
CA SER A 232 -9.60 -12.63 4.74
C SER A 232 -11.11 -12.55 4.58
N ALA A 233 -11.82 -12.72 5.69
CA ALA A 233 -13.27 -12.49 5.74
C ALA A 233 -13.60 -10.99 5.69
N THR A 234 -12.69 -10.14 6.16
CA THR A 234 -12.78 -8.68 6.07
C THR A 234 -12.04 -8.18 4.84
N GLY A 235 -12.65 -7.25 4.11
CA GLY A 235 -12.00 -6.61 2.97
C GLY A 235 -10.96 -5.58 3.39
N PRO A 236 -10.20 -5.02 2.43
CA PRO A 236 -9.24 -3.95 2.69
C PRO A 236 -9.90 -2.75 3.42
N ASN A 237 -9.15 -2.05 4.26
CA ASN A 237 -9.56 -0.81 4.96
C ASN A 237 -9.55 0.41 4.04
N VAL A 238 -10.21 0.22 2.90
CA VAL A 238 -10.62 1.27 1.98
C VAL A 238 -12.11 1.49 2.17
N THR A 239 -12.57 2.72 2.24
CA THR A 239 -14.00 3.04 2.42
C THR A 239 -14.77 2.89 1.11
N ARG A 240 -16.09 3.14 1.16
CA ARG A 240 -16.93 3.17 -0.05
C ARG A 240 -16.53 4.28 -1.03
N ASP A 241 -15.83 5.31 -0.58
CA ASP A 241 -15.47 6.50 -1.39
C ASP A 241 -14.05 6.38 -1.96
N ALA A 242 -13.49 5.16 -2.00
CA ALA A 242 -12.08 4.89 -2.29
C ALA A 242 -11.10 5.64 -1.37
N ALA A 243 -11.55 5.97 -0.15
CA ALA A 243 -10.74 6.64 0.85
C ALA A 243 -10.01 5.64 1.75
N CYS A 244 -8.85 6.00 2.28
CA CYS A 244 -8.22 5.20 3.32
C CYS A 244 -8.97 5.31 4.65
N GLY A 245 -9.36 4.16 5.19
CA GLY A 245 -10.06 4.02 6.45
C GLY A 245 -9.13 3.98 7.66
N THR A 246 -9.62 3.40 8.74
CA THR A 246 -8.82 3.18 9.94
C THR A 246 -7.94 1.95 9.77
N ARG A 247 -6.66 2.11 10.10
CA ARG A 247 -5.66 1.06 10.18
C ARG A 247 -6.11 -0.11 11.08
N ASP A 248 -6.00 -1.36 10.61
CA ASP A 248 -6.43 -2.55 11.37
C ASP A 248 -5.30 -3.55 11.70
N ARG A 249 -4.05 -3.23 11.32
CA ARG A 249 -2.83 -4.03 11.56
C ARG A 249 -2.71 -5.25 10.66
N VAL A 250 -3.46 -5.32 9.56
CA VAL A 250 -3.44 -6.43 8.61
C VAL A 250 -3.39 -5.91 7.19
N ASN A 251 -2.39 -6.33 6.42
CA ASN A 251 -2.38 -6.05 4.99
C ASN A 251 -3.41 -6.94 4.28
N THR A 252 -4.38 -6.34 3.61
CA THR A 252 -5.44 -7.04 2.88
C THR A 252 -5.54 -6.51 1.46
N PHE A 253 -5.42 -7.41 0.48
CA PHE A 253 -5.49 -7.11 -0.94
C PHE A 253 -6.68 -7.81 -1.59
N GLY A 254 -7.40 -7.12 -2.48
CA GLY A 254 -8.41 -7.76 -3.33
C GLY A 254 -9.60 -6.87 -3.66
N GLY A 255 -10.77 -7.48 -3.85
CA GLY A 255 -11.97 -6.79 -4.35
C GLY A 255 -12.69 -6.00 -3.28
N LYS A 256 -13.15 -4.78 -3.60
CA LYS A 256 -14.09 -4.02 -2.77
C LYS A 256 -15.04 -3.19 -3.63
N ALA A 257 -16.33 -3.25 -3.32
CA ALA A 257 -17.31 -2.33 -3.87
C ALA A 257 -17.16 -0.94 -3.22
N MET A 258 -16.53 -0.02 -3.94
CA MET A 258 -16.38 1.38 -3.55
C MET A 258 -17.49 2.21 -4.20
N THR A 259 -18.74 2.02 -3.75
CA THR A 259 -19.94 2.57 -4.41
C THR A 259 -20.07 4.10 -4.39
N GLY A 260 -19.30 4.79 -3.58
CA GLY A 260 -19.24 6.26 -3.53
C GLY A 260 -18.01 6.85 -4.23
N ALA A 261 -17.10 6.01 -4.74
CA ALA A 261 -15.96 6.47 -5.52
C ALA A 261 -16.38 6.98 -6.90
N GLU A 262 -15.58 7.88 -7.48
CA GLU A 262 -15.78 8.33 -8.86
C GLU A 262 -15.71 7.13 -9.83
N SER A 263 -16.52 7.17 -10.90
CA SER A 263 -16.68 6.05 -11.83
C SER A 263 -15.43 5.70 -12.63
N ASP A 264 -14.40 6.54 -12.60
CA ASP A 264 -13.09 6.34 -13.23
C ASP A 264 -12.08 5.65 -12.30
N VAL A 265 -12.32 5.60 -10.98
CA VAL A 265 -11.44 4.91 -10.02
C VAL A 265 -11.43 3.41 -10.27
N LEU A 266 -10.26 2.82 -10.41
CA LEU A 266 -10.04 1.39 -10.64
C LEU A 266 -9.54 0.68 -9.38
N ALA A 267 -8.65 1.31 -8.65
CA ALA A 267 -8.13 0.80 -7.40
C ALA A 267 -7.77 1.92 -6.43
N ALA A 268 -7.58 1.55 -5.17
CA ALA A 268 -7.05 2.41 -4.15
C ALA A 268 -6.06 1.64 -3.28
N THR A 269 -4.95 2.29 -2.95
CA THR A 269 -3.92 1.76 -2.06
C THR A 269 -3.68 2.69 -0.89
N CYS A 270 -3.66 2.13 0.30
CA CYS A 270 -3.46 2.83 1.55
C CYS A 270 -2.17 2.34 2.20
N ILE A 271 -1.33 3.25 2.66
CA ILE A 271 0.00 2.96 3.21
C ILE A 271 0.11 3.70 4.53
N TRP A 272 0.11 2.97 5.65
CA TRP A 272 0.37 3.55 6.96
C TRP A 272 1.84 3.36 7.33
N PHE A 273 2.45 4.38 7.94
CA PHE A 273 3.86 4.37 8.25
C PHE A 273 4.22 5.18 9.50
N VAL A 274 5.39 4.87 10.07
CA VAL A 274 6.00 5.62 11.18
C VAL A 274 7.40 6.03 10.77
N GLY A 275 7.68 7.34 10.78
CA GLY A 275 8.93 7.88 10.24
C GLY A 275 9.06 7.57 8.74
N LYS A 276 10.02 6.71 8.37
CA LYS A 276 10.21 6.20 6.99
C LYS A 276 9.80 4.74 6.82
N ARG A 277 9.26 4.10 7.87
CA ARG A 277 8.98 2.67 7.86
C ARG A 277 7.50 2.42 7.62
N THR A 278 7.17 1.77 6.51
CA THR A 278 5.84 1.23 6.26
C THR A 278 5.50 0.19 7.33
N VAL A 279 4.30 0.31 7.89
CA VAL A 279 3.81 -0.60 8.94
C VAL A 279 2.60 -1.40 8.50
N GLU A 280 1.87 -0.93 7.49
CA GLU A 280 0.68 -1.57 6.95
C GLU A 280 0.33 -1.01 5.57
N THR A 281 -0.24 -1.86 4.73
CA THR A 281 -0.74 -1.50 3.42
C THR A 281 -1.98 -2.28 3.06
N ASP A 282 -2.97 -1.60 2.50
CA ASP A 282 -4.20 -2.20 1.97
C ASP A 282 -4.42 -1.81 0.52
N MET A 283 -4.96 -2.74 -0.27
CA MET A 283 -5.20 -2.56 -1.70
C MET A 283 -6.61 -3.04 -2.06
N ALA A 284 -7.42 -2.15 -2.61
CA ALA A 284 -8.78 -2.44 -3.03
C ALA A 284 -8.96 -2.22 -4.53
N LEU A 285 -9.38 -3.27 -5.25
CA LEU A 285 -9.84 -3.20 -6.63
C LEU A 285 -11.34 -2.90 -6.64
N GLN A 286 -11.74 -1.87 -7.38
CA GLN A 286 -13.13 -1.44 -7.50
C GLN A 286 -13.99 -2.53 -8.14
N GLU A 287 -15.01 -3.00 -7.43
CA GLU A 287 -15.99 -3.95 -7.98
C GLU A 287 -17.21 -3.25 -8.59
N HIS A 288 -17.56 -2.07 -8.10
CA HIS A 288 -18.77 -1.38 -8.52
C HIS A 288 -18.59 -0.75 -9.91
N GLY A 289 -19.38 -1.21 -10.87
CA GLY A 289 -19.37 -0.66 -12.24
C GLY A 289 -18.12 -0.99 -13.06
N LYS A 290 -17.30 -1.96 -12.61
CA LYS A 290 -16.08 -2.37 -13.31
C LYS A 290 -16.17 -3.77 -13.85
N ARG A 291 -15.53 -3.98 -14.99
CA ARG A 291 -15.31 -5.28 -15.60
C ARG A 291 -13.83 -5.59 -15.48
N TRP A 292 -13.54 -6.80 -15.00
CA TRP A 292 -12.18 -7.24 -14.77
C TRP A 292 -11.84 -8.40 -15.70
N TRP A 293 -10.58 -8.44 -16.10
CA TRP A 293 -10.02 -9.46 -16.99
C TRP A 293 -8.71 -9.97 -16.38
N SER A 294 -8.45 -11.27 -16.53
CA SER A 294 -7.32 -11.95 -15.89
C SER A 294 -6.59 -12.93 -16.81
N GLY A 295 -6.81 -12.83 -18.13
CA GLY A 295 -6.19 -13.70 -19.14
C GLY A 295 -7.11 -14.06 -20.30
N GLY A 296 -6.54 -14.44 -21.44
CA GLY A 296 -7.27 -14.70 -22.68
C GLY A 296 -7.58 -13.44 -23.49
N LEU A 297 -8.63 -13.45 -24.31
CA LEU A 297 -9.02 -12.27 -25.07
C LEU A 297 -9.68 -11.23 -24.15
N CYS A 298 -9.23 -9.98 -24.18
CA CYS A 298 -9.88 -8.92 -23.43
C CYS A 298 -11.25 -8.58 -24.01
N ILE A 299 -12.26 -8.48 -23.15
CA ILE A 299 -13.58 -7.95 -23.51
C ILE A 299 -13.53 -6.42 -23.40
N PRO A 300 -13.94 -5.66 -24.43
CA PRO A 300 -13.93 -4.20 -24.41
C PRO A 300 -14.54 -3.62 -23.12
N GLY A 301 -13.84 -2.62 -22.55
CA GLY A 301 -14.22 -1.99 -21.30
C GLY A 301 -13.81 -2.76 -20.03
N SER A 302 -13.03 -3.84 -20.17
CA SER A 302 -12.49 -4.59 -19.02
C SER A 302 -11.07 -4.15 -18.70
N TYR A 303 -10.66 -4.24 -17.44
CA TYR A 303 -9.33 -3.86 -16.96
C TYR A 303 -8.56 -5.09 -16.50
N SER A 304 -7.26 -5.13 -16.79
CA SER A 304 -6.40 -6.23 -16.34
C SER A 304 -6.23 -6.17 -14.82
N ILE A 305 -6.60 -7.25 -14.13
CA ILE A 305 -6.35 -7.39 -12.69
C ILE A 305 -4.85 -7.42 -12.42
N GLU A 306 -4.10 -8.14 -13.26
CA GLU A 306 -2.66 -8.26 -13.10
C GLU A 306 -1.98 -6.90 -13.21
N ALA A 307 -2.28 -6.14 -14.28
CA ALA A 307 -1.67 -4.84 -14.51
C ALA A 307 -1.99 -3.82 -13.40
N VAL A 308 -3.27 -3.76 -12.97
CA VAL A 308 -3.66 -2.87 -11.86
C VAL A 308 -2.98 -3.30 -10.56
N VAL A 309 -2.94 -4.59 -10.23
CA VAL A 309 -2.31 -5.05 -9.00
C VAL A 309 -0.79 -4.84 -9.02
N THR A 310 -0.13 -5.02 -10.17
CA THR A 310 1.30 -4.71 -10.31
C THR A 310 1.57 -3.24 -10.04
N HIS A 311 0.78 -2.33 -10.63
CA HIS A 311 0.86 -0.89 -10.36
C HIS A 311 0.67 -0.58 -8.86
N GLU A 312 -0.43 -1.05 -8.27
CA GLU A 312 -0.73 -0.81 -6.86
C GLU A 312 0.32 -1.43 -5.92
N MET A 313 0.91 -2.57 -6.30
CA MET A 313 2.00 -3.18 -5.54
C MET A 313 3.28 -2.31 -5.58
N GLY A 314 3.49 -1.52 -6.64
CA GLY A 314 4.55 -0.52 -6.66
C GLY A 314 4.38 0.50 -5.53
N HIS A 315 3.16 0.99 -5.31
CA HIS A 315 2.84 1.84 -4.15
C HIS A 315 3.06 1.12 -2.81
N VAL A 316 2.60 -0.13 -2.68
CA VAL A 316 2.86 -0.95 -1.48
C VAL A 316 4.36 -1.03 -1.15
N LEU A 317 5.21 -1.07 -2.18
CA LEU A 317 6.67 -1.10 -2.05
C LEU A 317 7.33 0.28 -2.02
N GLY A 318 6.57 1.36 -2.02
CA GLY A 318 7.09 2.72 -1.84
C GLY A 318 7.50 3.43 -3.13
N LEU A 319 7.06 2.97 -4.29
CA LEU A 319 7.11 3.77 -5.52
C LEU A 319 5.92 4.73 -5.59
N ALA A 320 6.17 5.94 -6.09
CA ALA A 320 5.14 6.92 -6.41
C ALA A 320 4.79 6.88 -7.90
N HIS A 321 3.73 7.58 -8.29
CA HIS A 321 3.40 7.77 -9.71
C HIS A 321 4.52 8.49 -10.45
N VAL A 322 4.75 8.11 -11.70
CA VAL A 322 5.59 8.88 -12.65
C VAL A 322 4.67 9.62 -13.62
N GLU A 323 4.56 10.93 -13.42
CA GLU A 323 3.70 11.81 -14.23
C GLU A 323 4.34 12.15 -15.58
N GLY A 324 3.53 12.35 -16.62
CA GLY A 324 4.01 12.77 -17.95
C GLY A 324 3.63 11.78 -19.05
N ALA A 325 3.25 12.31 -20.22
CA ALA A 325 2.83 11.48 -21.36
C ALA A 325 4.01 10.69 -21.94
N GLU A 326 5.23 11.19 -21.78
CA GLU A 326 6.48 10.53 -22.13
C GLU A 326 6.77 9.29 -21.28
N HIS A 327 6.13 9.14 -20.11
CA HIS A 327 6.34 8.04 -19.17
C HIS A 327 5.16 7.06 -19.13
N ALA A 328 4.19 7.21 -20.05
CA ALA A 328 2.93 6.48 -20.04
C ALA A 328 3.06 4.95 -20.20
N ASN A 329 4.25 4.44 -20.57
CA ASN A 329 4.52 3.02 -20.70
C ASN A 329 5.15 2.40 -19.45
N LEU A 330 5.53 3.19 -18.44
CA LEU A 330 6.04 2.66 -17.16
C LEU A 330 4.90 2.07 -16.32
N THR A 331 5.20 1.08 -15.49
CA THR A 331 4.21 0.46 -14.61
C THR A 331 3.59 1.47 -13.64
N MET A 332 4.41 2.41 -13.14
CA MET A 332 3.95 3.47 -12.25
C MET A 332 3.35 4.69 -12.97
N ALA A 333 3.03 4.58 -14.26
CA ALA A 333 2.25 5.60 -14.97
C ALA A 333 0.87 5.77 -14.31
N PRO A 334 0.33 6.99 -14.20
CA PRO A 334 -0.84 7.28 -13.36
C PRO A 334 -2.17 6.80 -13.97
N ALA A 335 -2.19 6.16 -15.13
CA ALA A 335 -3.43 5.77 -15.79
C ALA A 335 -3.31 4.41 -16.45
N VAL A 336 -4.42 3.67 -16.52
CA VAL A 336 -4.52 2.44 -17.30
C VAL A 336 -5.78 2.46 -18.16
N ALA A 337 -5.61 2.15 -19.45
CA ALA A 337 -6.72 2.06 -20.38
C ALA A 337 -7.43 0.70 -20.26
N ALA A 338 -8.68 0.65 -20.72
CA ALA A 338 -9.38 -0.63 -20.85
C ALA A 338 -8.67 -1.52 -21.87
N CYS A 339 -8.59 -2.82 -21.58
CA CYS A 339 -7.84 -3.82 -22.35
C CYS A 339 -6.35 -3.55 -22.51
N ASP A 340 -5.79 -2.71 -21.65
CA ASP A 340 -4.35 -2.54 -21.53
C ASP A 340 -3.80 -3.48 -20.47
N ASN A 341 -2.69 -4.15 -20.79
CA ASN A 341 -1.94 -5.00 -19.89
C ASN A 341 -0.48 -4.55 -19.73
N GLY A 342 -0.09 -3.39 -20.28
CA GLY A 342 1.29 -2.89 -20.26
C GLY A 342 1.85 -2.72 -18.86
N LEU A 343 1.02 -2.35 -17.87
CA LEU A 343 1.46 -2.21 -16.48
C LEU A 343 1.65 -3.55 -15.75
N ALA A 344 1.43 -4.71 -16.39
CA ALA A 344 1.65 -6.01 -15.76
C ALA A 344 3.14 -6.35 -15.62
N THR A 345 4.01 -5.75 -16.43
CA THR A 345 5.46 -5.95 -16.40
C THR A 345 6.16 -4.66 -16.02
N LEU A 346 7.33 -4.78 -15.37
CA LEU A 346 8.11 -3.62 -14.93
C LEU A 346 8.83 -2.98 -16.11
N GLY A 347 8.76 -1.65 -16.19
CA GLY A 347 9.71 -0.84 -16.95
C GLY A 347 11.05 -0.70 -16.22
N LYS A 348 12.04 -0.12 -16.90
CA LYS A 348 13.38 0.10 -16.34
C LYS A 348 13.34 1.02 -15.11
N GLY A 349 12.58 2.12 -15.18
CA GLY A 349 12.43 3.06 -14.09
C GLY A 349 11.80 2.42 -12.86
N ASP A 350 10.76 1.60 -13.04
CA ASP A 350 10.12 0.86 -11.96
C ASP A 350 11.13 -0.05 -11.24
N TYR A 351 11.96 -0.77 -12.01
CA TYR A 351 13.04 -1.60 -11.48
C TYR A 351 14.13 -0.78 -10.76
N ASP A 352 14.64 0.27 -11.40
CA ASP A 352 15.67 1.14 -10.82
C ASP A 352 15.19 1.75 -9.49
N GLY A 353 13.92 2.13 -9.42
CA GLY A 353 13.28 2.62 -8.20
C GLY A 353 13.27 1.57 -7.09
N LEU A 354 12.85 0.33 -7.39
CA LEU A 354 12.88 -0.76 -6.41
C LEU A 354 14.30 -1.09 -5.94
N ILE A 355 15.28 -1.08 -6.84
CA ILE A 355 16.69 -1.27 -6.47
C ILE A 355 17.21 -0.09 -5.64
N SER A 356 16.78 1.13 -5.91
CA SER A 356 17.12 2.29 -5.09
C SER A 356 16.57 2.18 -3.67
N LEU A 357 15.39 1.57 -3.49
CA LEU A 357 14.74 1.44 -2.17
C LEU A 357 15.24 0.24 -1.36
N TYR A 358 15.48 -0.89 -2.02
CA TYR A 358 15.77 -2.17 -1.37
C TYR A 358 17.18 -2.69 -1.66
N GLY A 359 17.83 -2.22 -2.72
CA GLY A 359 19.05 -2.82 -3.25
C GLY A 359 18.80 -4.21 -3.84
N PRO A 360 19.86 -4.84 -4.36
CA PRO A 360 19.79 -6.18 -4.94
C PRO A 360 19.71 -7.28 -3.85
N ARG A 361 18.95 -8.34 -4.14
CA ARG A 361 18.92 -9.61 -3.37
C ARG A 361 19.84 -10.67 -3.97
#